data_AF-A0A950F876-F1
#
_entry.id   AF-A0A950F876-F1
#
_cell.length_a   1.000
_cell.length_b   1.000
_cell.length_c   1.000
_cell.angle_alpha   90.00
_cell.angle_beta   90.00
_cell.angle_gamma   90.00
#
_symmetry.space_group_name_H-M   'P 1'
#
loop_
_entity.id
_entity.type
_entity.pdbx_description
1 polymer ?
#
loop_
_entity_poly.entity_id
_entity_poly.type
_entity_poly.pdbx_seq_one_letter_code
_entity_poly.pdbx_strand_id
1 'polypeptide(L)'
;MAHLTKTVVEAAAAPQVGQTFIRDDEIKGFGLRVIAAGGKSFVFEGRIKGRMRRITIGRYPDVTVALARQKALEIRASTGRGEDPAEARILQKHEPSFGVLAERYLHDYAISHKKPRSVADDKYYFAHYIPSGWRTRRLSDITRTDIEQLHSRVARDHGKYPANHAVRLMRHMFNLGRDWKMLRNDNPAARIKLFKEQRR
;
A
#
# COMPACT_ATOMS: atom_id res chain seq x y z
N MET A 1 -5.04 16.39 35.06
CA MET A 1 -5.08 15.86 33.67
C MET A 1 -6.38 15.07 33.53
N ALA A 2 -6.91 14.86 32.32
CA ALA A 2 -8.22 14.25 32.12
C ALA A 2 -8.08 12.84 31.53
N HIS A 3 -8.82 11.88 32.07
CA HIS A 3 -8.98 10.57 31.46
C HIS A 3 -10.00 10.65 30.32
N LEU A 4 -9.61 10.36 29.09
CA LEU A 4 -10.56 10.41 27.97
C LEU A 4 -11.51 9.21 28.07
N THR A 5 -12.74 9.47 28.51
CA THR A 5 -13.86 8.53 28.44
C THR A 5 -14.84 8.96 27.35
N LYS A 6 -15.77 8.07 26.98
CA LYS A 6 -16.86 8.41 26.05
C LYS A 6 -17.60 9.67 26.50
N THR A 7 -17.96 9.75 27.78
CA THR A 7 -18.67 10.88 28.39
C THR A 7 -17.87 12.18 28.26
N VAL A 8 -16.56 12.16 28.53
CA VAL A 8 -15.69 13.33 28.37
C VAL A 8 -15.63 13.78 26.92
N VAL A 9 -15.56 12.85 25.96
CA VAL A 9 -15.54 13.17 24.52
C VAL A 9 -16.88 13.77 24.07
N GLU A 10 -17.99 13.24 24.54
CA GLU A 10 -19.34 13.75 24.23
C GLU A 10 -19.55 15.14 24.82
N ALA A 11 -19.17 15.36 26.08
CA ALA A 11 -19.30 16.63 26.78
C ALA A 11 -18.29 17.71 26.33
N ALA A 12 -17.26 17.34 25.56
CA ALA A 12 -16.23 18.27 25.12
C ALA A 12 -16.84 19.43 24.28
N ALA A 13 -16.70 20.64 24.81
CA ALA A 13 -17.19 21.87 24.18
C ALA A 13 -16.28 22.31 23.02
N ALA A 14 -16.90 22.83 21.96
CA ALA A 14 -16.19 23.46 20.86
C ALA A 14 -15.64 24.83 21.31
N PRO A 15 -14.39 25.18 20.95
CA PRO A 15 -13.87 26.52 21.20
C PRO A 15 -14.57 27.54 20.29
N GLN A 16 -14.63 28.80 20.71
CA GLN A 16 -15.23 29.87 19.89
C GLN A 16 -14.48 30.08 18.56
N VAL A 17 -13.15 29.91 18.56
CA VAL A 17 -12.31 30.04 17.36
C VAL A 17 -11.25 28.92 17.35
N GLY A 18 -10.93 28.41 16.15
CA GLY A 18 -9.82 27.49 15.95
C GLY A 18 -10.10 26.07 16.44
N GLN A 19 -9.22 25.55 17.29
CA GLN A 19 -9.26 24.16 17.78
C GLN A 19 -8.67 24.05 19.19
N THR A 20 -9.21 23.15 20.00
CA THR A 20 -8.71 22.81 21.33
C THR A 20 -8.32 21.33 21.41
N PHE A 21 -7.47 21.00 22.39
CA PHE A 21 -6.95 19.66 22.60
C PHE A 21 -7.16 19.23 24.05
N ILE A 22 -7.88 18.12 24.24
CA ILE A 22 -8.03 17.46 25.53
C ILE A 22 -7.05 16.30 25.56
N ARG A 23 -6.06 16.34 26.46
CA ARG A 23 -5.03 15.30 26.58
C ARG A 23 -5.50 14.18 27.48
N ASP A 24 -5.20 12.96 27.06
CA ASP A 24 -5.37 11.78 27.88
C ASP A 24 -4.23 11.67 28.90
N ASP A 25 -4.55 11.18 30.10
CA ASP A 25 -3.59 10.97 31.19
C ASP A 25 -2.94 9.58 31.18
N GLU A 26 -3.59 8.58 30.57
CA GLU A 26 -3.10 7.21 30.47
C GLU A 26 -2.03 7.06 29.37
N ILE A 27 -2.28 7.63 28.18
CA ILE A 27 -1.34 7.55 27.05
C ILE A 27 -0.75 8.92 26.74
N LYS A 28 0.51 9.12 27.11
CA LYS A 28 1.27 10.31 26.72
C LYS A 28 1.26 10.51 25.20
N GLY A 29 0.79 11.68 24.78
CA GLY A 29 0.67 12.06 23.37
C GLY A 29 -0.72 11.84 22.79
N PHE A 30 -1.55 10.98 23.38
CA PHE A 30 -2.93 10.76 22.95
C PHE A 30 -3.84 11.90 23.42
N GLY A 31 -4.84 12.24 22.60
CA GLY A 31 -5.81 13.27 22.95
C GLY A 31 -6.99 13.36 21.98
N LEU A 32 -7.95 14.19 22.36
CA LEU A 32 -9.08 14.60 21.54
C LEU A 32 -8.84 16.01 21.00
N ARG A 33 -8.93 16.15 19.68
CA ARG A 33 -9.01 17.45 19.00
C ARG A 33 -10.47 17.82 18.78
N VAL A 34 -10.85 19.02 19.21
CA VAL A 34 -12.17 19.60 18.96
C VAL A 34 -12.00 20.91 18.20
N ILE A 35 -12.60 21.00 17.01
CA ILE A 35 -12.57 22.24 16.20
C ILE A 35 -13.77 23.12 16.53
N ALA A 36 -13.70 24.43 16.22
CA ALA A 36 -14.79 25.38 16.46
C ALA A 36 -16.11 24.98 15.79
N ALA A 37 -16.04 24.31 14.63
CA ALA A 37 -17.20 23.72 13.96
C ALA A 37 -17.81 22.49 14.66
N GLY A 38 -17.34 22.13 15.87
CA GLY A 38 -17.85 21.00 16.66
C GLY A 38 -17.30 19.62 16.27
N GLY A 39 -16.48 19.54 15.22
CA GLY A 39 -15.84 18.29 14.80
C GLY A 39 -14.87 17.74 15.85
N LYS A 40 -15.01 16.46 16.19
CA LYS A 40 -14.19 15.75 17.18
C LYS A 40 -13.34 14.69 16.51
N SER A 41 -12.04 14.68 16.76
CA SER A 41 -11.14 13.67 16.21
C SER A 41 -10.09 13.26 17.24
N PHE A 42 -9.80 11.97 17.33
CA PHE A 42 -8.70 11.46 18.13
C PHE A 42 -7.37 11.72 17.42
N VAL A 43 -6.39 12.17 18.18
CA VAL A 43 -5.05 12.50 17.68
C VAL A 43 -3.99 11.91 18.61
N PHE A 44 -2.84 11.58 18.03
CA PHE A 44 -1.62 11.28 18.75
C PHE A 44 -0.54 12.31 18.38
N GLU A 45 0.15 12.84 19.37
CA GLU A 45 1.30 13.73 19.19
C GLU A 45 2.54 13.14 19.85
N GLY A 46 3.62 13.06 19.07
CA GLY A 46 4.89 12.54 19.54
C GLY A 46 6.05 13.12 18.76
N ARG A 47 7.27 12.92 19.29
CA ARG A 47 8.48 13.15 18.53
C ARG A 47 8.79 11.91 17.70
N ILE A 48 8.96 12.11 16.40
CA ILE A 48 9.31 11.07 15.44
C ILE A 48 10.53 11.58 14.68
N LYS A 49 11.65 10.83 14.73
CA LYS A 49 12.93 11.23 14.12
C LYS A 49 13.32 12.68 14.47
N GLY A 50 13.17 13.05 15.74
CA GLY A 50 13.51 14.38 16.27
C GLY A 50 12.49 15.50 16.00
N ARG A 51 11.45 15.27 15.18
CA ARG A 51 10.42 16.27 14.85
C ARG A 51 9.11 16.00 15.58
N MET A 52 8.47 17.06 16.09
CA MET A 52 7.13 16.94 16.65
C MET A 52 6.12 16.71 15.53
N ARG A 53 5.36 15.62 15.60
CA ARG A 53 4.34 15.24 14.61
C ARG A 53 3.02 14.97 15.30
N ARG A 54 1.94 15.31 14.60
CA ARG A 54 0.56 14.98 14.98
C ARG A 54 -0.02 14.01 13.96
N ILE A 55 -0.57 12.91 14.45
CA ILE A 55 -1.22 11.86 13.66
C ILE A 55 -2.68 11.81 14.05
N THR A 56 -3.58 12.02 13.09
CA THR A 56 -5.02 11.84 13.31
C THR A 56 -5.35 10.36 13.26
N ILE A 57 -5.95 9.85 14.35
CA ILE A 57 -6.34 8.44 14.49
C ILE A 57 -7.69 8.19 13.80
N GLY A 58 -8.65 9.11 13.98
CA GLY A 58 -9.96 9.04 13.36
C GLY A 58 -10.96 10.02 13.96
N ARG A 59 -12.11 10.15 13.32
CA ARG A 59 -13.21 11.03 13.75
C ARG A 59 -14.12 10.30 14.75
N TYR A 60 -14.65 11.02 15.74
CA TYR A 60 -15.75 10.54 16.58
C TYR A 60 -17.10 10.87 15.90
N PRO A 61 -18.09 9.98 15.88
CA PRO A 61 -18.17 8.68 16.56
C PRO A 61 -17.63 7.47 15.77
N ASP A 62 -17.20 7.64 14.53
CA ASP A 62 -16.72 6.55 13.65
C ASP A 62 -15.61 5.69 14.29
N VAL A 63 -14.77 6.31 15.12
CA VAL A 63 -13.79 5.63 15.95
C VAL A 63 -14.17 5.80 17.41
N THR A 64 -14.32 4.70 18.14
CA THR A 64 -14.60 4.72 19.58
C THR A 64 -13.37 5.12 20.38
N VAL A 65 -13.57 5.60 21.61
CA VAL A 65 -12.47 5.96 22.52
C VAL A 65 -11.53 4.78 22.76
N ALA A 66 -12.07 3.59 22.98
CA ALA A 66 -11.29 2.36 23.20
C ALA A 66 -10.43 2.01 21.96
N LEU A 67 -11.03 2.02 20.77
CA LEU A 67 -10.28 1.76 19.54
C LEU A 67 -9.23 2.83 19.26
N ALA A 68 -9.55 4.10 19.54
CA ALA A 68 -8.60 5.19 19.42
C ALA A 68 -7.41 5.03 20.37
N ARG A 69 -7.68 4.61 21.62
CA ARG A 69 -6.67 4.33 22.64
C ARG A 69 -5.74 3.20 22.22
N GLN A 70 -6.28 2.09 21.72
CA GLN A 70 -5.49 0.98 21.17
C GLN A 70 -4.57 1.45 20.03
N LYS A 71 -5.11 2.18 19.05
CA LYS A 71 -4.32 2.74 17.94
C LYS A 71 -3.25 3.72 18.42
N ALA A 72 -3.52 4.48 19.49
CA ALA A 72 -2.53 5.38 20.08
C ALA A 72 -1.36 4.61 20.69
N LEU A 73 -1.60 3.46 21.33
CA LEU A 73 -0.54 2.57 21.83
C LEU A 73 0.31 2.02 20.69
N GLU A 74 -0.30 1.58 19.59
CA GLU A 74 0.40 1.10 18.40
C GLU A 74 1.30 2.19 17.80
N ILE A 75 0.78 3.42 17.70
CA ILE A 75 1.54 4.58 17.25
C ILE A 75 2.69 4.90 18.21
N ARG A 76 2.46 4.82 19.53
CA ARG A 76 3.52 5.03 20.54
C ARG A 76 4.61 3.97 20.45
N ALA A 77 4.25 2.70 20.25
CA ALA A 77 5.20 1.61 20.12
C ALA A 77 6.06 1.75 18.85
N SER A 78 5.43 2.03 17.71
CA SER A 78 6.14 2.24 16.43
C SER A 78 7.07 3.46 16.46
N THR A 79 6.62 4.59 17.01
CA THR A 79 7.46 5.78 17.16
C THR A 79 8.64 5.57 18.12
N GLY A 80 8.47 4.75 19.18
CA GLY A 80 9.56 4.33 20.07
C GLY A 80 10.65 3.51 19.38
N ARG A 81 10.30 2.80 18.29
CA ARG A 81 11.25 2.06 17.43
C ARG A 81 11.88 2.92 16.32
N GLY A 82 11.57 4.22 16.26
CA GLY A 82 12.03 5.11 15.19
C GLY A 82 11.29 4.97 13.86
N GLU A 83 10.22 4.18 13.83
CA GLU A 83 9.33 4.02 12.68
C GLU A 83 8.38 5.24 12.64
N ASP A 84 8.27 5.94 11.51
CA ASP A 84 7.30 7.02 11.33
C ASP A 84 6.00 6.45 10.73
N PRO A 85 4.88 6.39 11.49
CA PRO A 85 3.63 5.84 11.00
C PRO A 85 2.98 6.72 9.93
N ALA A 86 3.36 8.01 9.85
CA ALA A 86 2.97 8.87 8.75
C ALA A 86 3.75 8.49 7.48
N GLU A 87 5.03 8.14 7.58
CA GLU A 87 5.78 7.56 6.46
C GLU A 87 5.19 6.20 6.05
N ALA A 88 4.81 5.31 6.96
CA ALA A 88 4.16 4.04 6.59
C ALA A 88 2.84 4.25 5.83
N ARG A 89 2.00 5.22 6.25
CA ARG A 89 0.77 5.61 5.54
C ARG A 89 1.03 6.28 4.19
N ILE A 90 2.10 7.09 4.09
CA ILE A 90 2.55 7.72 2.84
C ILE A 90 3.12 6.65 1.90
N LEU A 91 3.95 5.73 2.39
CA LEU A 91 4.51 4.60 1.65
C LEU A 91 3.44 3.63 1.14
N GLN A 92 2.34 3.44 1.89
CA GLN A 92 1.17 2.66 1.45
C GLN A 92 0.28 3.44 0.47
N LYS A 93 0.24 4.78 0.52
CA LYS A 93 -0.46 5.61 -0.47
C LYS A 93 0.31 5.77 -1.79
N HIS A 94 1.64 5.60 -1.77
CA HIS A 94 2.52 5.76 -2.94
C HIS A 94 3.09 4.45 -3.48
N GLU A 95 2.57 3.29 -3.07
CA GLU A 95 2.96 2.06 -3.75
C GLU A 95 2.45 2.12 -5.21
N PRO A 96 3.35 2.06 -6.21
CA PRO A 96 2.94 2.15 -7.60
C PRO A 96 2.01 0.99 -7.96
N SER A 97 1.10 1.26 -8.90
CA SER A 97 0.27 0.20 -9.45
C SER A 97 1.07 -0.65 -10.43
N PHE A 98 0.53 -1.82 -10.77
CA PHE A 98 1.07 -2.64 -11.85
C PHE A 98 1.06 -1.90 -13.19
N GLY A 99 0.07 -1.04 -13.45
CA GLY A 99 0.04 -0.19 -14.65
C GLY A 99 1.26 0.72 -14.73
N VAL A 100 1.63 1.38 -13.64
CA VAL A 100 2.82 2.24 -13.56
C VAL A 100 4.10 1.42 -13.79
N LEU A 101 4.20 0.21 -13.21
CA LEU A 101 5.33 -0.68 -13.46
C LEU A 101 5.40 -1.11 -14.93
N ALA A 102 4.27 -1.45 -15.56
CA ALA A 102 4.21 -1.87 -16.95
C ALA A 102 4.60 -0.75 -17.92
N GLU A 103 4.15 0.47 -17.67
CA GLU A 103 4.51 1.65 -18.47
C GLU A 103 6.00 1.96 -18.35
N ARG A 104 6.52 1.97 -17.12
CA ARG A 104 7.95 2.16 -16.88
C ARG A 104 8.80 1.05 -17.51
N TYR A 105 8.35 -0.21 -17.41
CA TYR A 105 8.99 -1.34 -18.08
C TYR A 105 9.08 -1.13 -19.59
N LEU A 106 7.98 -0.75 -20.24
CA LEU A 106 7.96 -0.55 -21.68
C LEU A 106 8.85 0.63 -22.10
N HIS A 107 8.76 1.76 -21.39
CA HIS A 107 9.44 3.00 -21.74
C HIS A 107 10.93 3.01 -21.38
N ASP A 108 11.26 2.66 -20.13
CA ASP A 108 12.61 2.83 -19.60
C ASP A 108 13.50 1.59 -19.83
N TYR A 109 12.90 0.40 -20.03
CA TYR A 109 13.63 -0.85 -20.19
C TYR A 109 13.47 -1.46 -21.58
N ALA A 110 12.24 -1.85 -21.95
CA ALA A 110 12.01 -2.72 -23.09
C ALA A 110 12.44 -2.08 -24.41
N ILE A 111 12.10 -0.80 -24.64
CA ILE A 111 12.48 -0.09 -25.87
C ILE A 111 14.00 0.00 -26.04
N SER A 112 14.75 0.22 -24.96
CA SER A 112 16.21 0.37 -25.01
C SER A 112 16.97 -0.96 -25.03
N HIS A 113 16.40 -2.04 -24.49
CA HIS A 113 17.13 -3.30 -24.26
C HIS A 113 16.62 -4.48 -25.08
N LYS A 114 15.45 -4.39 -25.71
CA LYS A 114 14.85 -5.49 -26.48
C LYS A 114 14.71 -5.12 -27.96
N LYS A 115 14.76 -6.13 -28.82
CA LYS A 115 14.46 -5.97 -30.25
C LYS A 115 13.03 -5.46 -30.43
N PRO A 116 12.72 -4.64 -31.46
CA PRO A 116 11.38 -4.10 -31.67
C PRO A 116 10.27 -5.16 -31.69
N ARG A 117 10.54 -6.32 -32.31
CA ARG A 117 9.61 -7.46 -32.33
C ARG A 117 9.31 -7.99 -30.93
N SER A 118 10.31 -8.05 -30.05
CA SER A 118 10.13 -8.51 -28.67
C SER A 118 9.38 -7.49 -27.81
N VAL A 119 9.57 -6.19 -28.08
CA VAL A 119 8.75 -5.14 -27.43
C VAL A 119 7.30 -5.21 -27.90
N ALA A 120 7.07 -5.46 -29.19
CA ALA A 120 5.73 -5.67 -29.74
C ALA A 120 5.04 -6.89 -29.11
N ASP A 121 5.78 -7.98 -28.92
CA ASP A 121 5.28 -9.18 -28.22
C ASP A 121 4.91 -8.87 -26.77
N ASP A 122 5.76 -8.17 -26.00
CA ASP A 122 5.39 -7.77 -24.63
C ASP A 122 4.11 -6.92 -24.58
N LYS A 123 3.98 -5.95 -25.50
CA LYS A 123 2.76 -5.13 -25.64
C LYS A 123 1.53 -5.98 -25.94
N TYR A 124 1.67 -6.99 -26.79
CA TYR A 124 0.61 -7.95 -27.08
C TYR A 124 0.19 -8.72 -25.82
N TYR A 125 1.15 -9.17 -25.00
CA TYR A 125 0.84 -9.85 -23.72
C TYR A 125 0.06 -8.94 -22.75
N PHE A 126 0.43 -7.67 -22.63
CA PHE A 126 -0.31 -6.72 -21.80
C PHE A 126 -1.74 -6.47 -22.30
N ALA A 127 -1.93 -6.44 -23.62
CA ALA A 127 -3.23 -6.16 -24.22
C ALA A 127 -4.18 -7.37 -24.19
N HIS A 128 -3.66 -8.58 -24.40
CA HIS A 128 -4.48 -9.76 -24.65
C HIS A 128 -4.47 -10.79 -23.51
N TYR A 129 -3.36 -10.93 -22.79
CA TYR A 129 -3.20 -12.02 -21.82
C TYR A 129 -3.24 -11.54 -20.38
N ILE A 130 -2.65 -10.39 -20.06
CA ILE A 130 -2.64 -9.87 -18.68
C ILE A 130 -4.00 -9.20 -18.38
N PRO A 131 -4.66 -9.49 -17.24
CA PRO A 131 -5.95 -8.90 -16.94
C PRO A 131 -5.87 -7.38 -16.85
N SER A 132 -6.73 -6.67 -17.58
CA SER A 132 -6.78 -5.21 -17.59
C SER A 132 -7.02 -4.63 -16.19
N GLY A 133 -7.80 -5.33 -15.35
CA GLY A 133 -8.05 -4.96 -13.96
C GLY A 133 -6.80 -4.94 -13.07
N TRP A 134 -5.67 -5.51 -13.51
CA TRP A 134 -4.41 -5.40 -12.75
C TRP A 134 -3.79 -4.01 -12.85
N ARG A 135 -4.07 -3.23 -13.90
CA ARG A 135 -3.43 -1.90 -14.09
C ARG A 135 -3.62 -0.97 -12.89
N THR A 136 -4.71 -1.10 -12.14
CA THR A 136 -5.03 -0.30 -10.96
C THR A 136 -4.65 -0.97 -9.64
N ARG A 137 -4.33 -2.27 -9.64
CA ARG A 137 -3.88 -2.99 -8.44
C ARG A 137 -2.48 -2.53 -8.04
N ARG A 138 -2.23 -2.46 -6.73
CA ARG A 138 -0.87 -2.21 -6.22
C ARG A 138 0.01 -3.41 -6.52
N LEU A 139 1.32 -3.17 -6.61
CA LEU A 139 2.27 -4.26 -6.84
C LEU A 139 2.21 -5.32 -5.72
N SER A 140 2.08 -4.92 -4.47
CA SER A 140 1.91 -5.83 -3.32
C SER A 140 0.60 -6.61 -3.33
N ASP A 141 -0.46 -6.08 -3.96
CA ASP A 141 -1.75 -6.76 -4.04
C ASP A 141 -1.72 -7.92 -5.03
N ILE A 142 -0.78 -7.95 -5.98
CA ILE A 142 -0.65 -9.06 -6.93
C ILE A 142 0.09 -10.21 -6.25
N THR A 143 -0.67 -11.25 -5.93
CA THR A 143 -0.17 -12.41 -5.21
C THR A 143 0.40 -13.47 -6.16
N ARG A 144 1.09 -14.45 -5.59
CA ARG A 144 1.50 -15.64 -6.34
C ARG A 144 0.30 -16.39 -6.95
N THR A 145 -0.79 -16.49 -6.20
CA THR A 145 -2.03 -17.15 -6.65
C THR A 145 -2.62 -16.46 -7.87
N ASP A 146 -2.58 -15.12 -7.91
CA ASP A 146 -3.01 -14.35 -9.08
C ASP A 146 -2.22 -14.74 -10.35
N ILE A 147 -0.90 -14.94 -10.23
CA ILE A 147 -0.05 -15.31 -11.36
C ILE A 147 -0.22 -16.78 -11.73
N GLU A 148 -0.47 -17.68 -10.77
CA GLU A 148 -0.81 -19.08 -11.06
C GLU A 148 -2.16 -19.21 -11.78
N GLN A 149 -3.15 -18.37 -11.42
CA GLN A 149 -4.41 -18.26 -12.14
C GLN A 149 -4.23 -17.70 -13.55
N LEU A 150 -3.40 -16.66 -13.71
CA LEU A 150 -3.01 -16.15 -15.03
C LEU A 150 -2.37 -17.24 -15.89
N HIS A 151 -1.40 -17.97 -15.33
CA HIS A 151 -0.69 -19.05 -16.01
C HIS A 151 -1.64 -20.15 -16.47
N SER A 152 -2.52 -20.61 -15.57
CA SER A 152 -3.50 -21.65 -15.87
C SER A 152 -4.53 -21.22 -16.91
N ARG A 153 -5.00 -19.96 -16.84
CA ARG A 153 -5.96 -19.40 -17.81
C ARG A 153 -5.34 -19.31 -19.21
N VAL A 154 -4.16 -18.69 -19.34
CA VAL A 154 -3.49 -18.56 -20.65
C VAL A 154 -3.15 -19.94 -21.23
N ALA A 155 -2.79 -20.91 -20.39
CA ALA A 155 -2.52 -22.28 -20.85
C ALA A 155 -3.74 -22.97 -21.44
N ARG A 156 -4.91 -22.75 -20.83
CA ARG A 156 -6.18 -23.28 -21.28
C ARG A 156 -6.62 -22.64 -22.59
N ASP A 157 -6.52 -21.32 -22.67
CA ASP A 157 -7.12 -20.53 -23.75
C ASP A 157 -6.19 -20.41 -24.98
N HIS A 158 -4.88 -20.43 -24.77
CA HIS A 158 -3.88 -20.10 -25.79
C HIS A 158 -2.70 -21.08 -25.84
N GLY A 159 -2.64 -22.07 -24.93
CA GLY A 159 -1.61 -23.10 -24.90
C GLY A 159 -0.44 -22.82 -23.96
N LYS A 160 0.41 -23.84 -23.79
CA LYS A 160 1.46 -23.87 -22.75
C LYS A 160 2.59 -22.87 -22.97
N TYR A 161 2.97 -22.63 -24.24
CA TYR A 161 4.04 -21.69 -24.58
C TYR A 161 3.71 -20.25 -24.16
N PRO A 162 2.57 -19.65 -24.59
CA PRO A 162 2.24 -18.29 -24.16
C PRO A 162 2.02 -18.19 -22.66
N ALA A 163 1.50 -19.24 -22.03
CA ALA A 163 1.38 -19.28 -20.57
C ALA A 163 2.75 -19.14 -19.87
N ASN A 164 3.73 -19.94 -20.30
CA ASN A 164 5.08 -19.87 -19.75
C ASN A 164 5.74 -18.52 -20.03
N HIS A 165 5.55 -17.96 -21.22
CA HIS A 165 6.06 -16.64 -21.57
C HIS A 165 5.47 -15.55 -20.66
N ALA A 166 4.17 -15.60 -20.37
CA ALA A 166 3.54 -14.65 -19.45
C ALA A 166 4.20 -14.70 -18.06
N VAL A 167 4.43 -15.90 -17.50
CA VAL A 167 5.14 -16.04 -16.21
C VAL A 167 6.56 -15.49 -16.27
N ARG A 168 7.31 -15.73 -17.35
CA ARG A 168 8.66 -15.19 -17.55
C ARG A 168 8.67 -13.67 -17.59
N LEU A 169 7.73 -13.07 -18.35
CA LEU A 169 7.54 -11.62 -18.44
C LEU A 169 7.25 -11.04 -17.06
N MET A 170 6.25 -11.58 -16.36
CA MET A 170 5.89 -11.12 -15.02
C MET A 170 7.05 -11.24 -14.04
N ARG A 171 7.78 -12.36 -14.05
CA ARG A 171 8.96 -12.56 -13.19
C ARG A 171 10.03 -11.51 -13.46
N HIS A 172 10.32 -11.23 -14.72
CA HIS A 172 11.31 -10.21 -15.07
C HIS A 172 10.87 -8.81 -14.64
N MET A 173 9.63 -8.42 -14.93
CA MET A 173 9.09 -7.12 -14.56
C MET A 173 9.07 -6.88 -13.05
N PHE A 174 8.64 -7.85 -12.26
CA PHE A 174 8.62 -7.71 -10.80
C PHE A 174 10.04 -7.65 -10.21
N ASN A 175 11.03 -8.29 -10.84
CA ASN A 175 12.43 -8.10 -10.44
C ASN A 175 12.90 -6.67 -10.75
N LEU A 176 12.63 -6.14 -11.95
CA LEU A 176 12.92 -4.73 -12.27
C LEU A 176 12.19 -3.78 -11.31
N GLY A 177 10.95 -4.09 -10.96
CA GLY A 177 10.20 -3.35 -9.94
C GLY A 177 10.90 -3.32 -8.58
N ARG A 178 11.59 -4.40 -8.18
CA ARG A 178 12.41 -4.43 -6.96
C ARG A 178 13.67 -3.59 -7.12
N ASP A 179 14.38 -3.73 -8.23
CA ASP A 179 15.60 -2.98 -8.53
C ASP A 179 15.33 -1.46 -8.56
N TRP A 180 14.17 -1.07 -9.08
CA TRP A 180 13.67 0.31 -9.10
C TRP A 180 13.04 0.78 -7.79
N LYS A 181 13.05 -0.05 -6.73
CA LYS A 181 12.46 0.24 -5.41
C LYS A 181 10.96 0.54 -5.46
N MET A 182 10.26 0.03 -6.48
CA MET A 182 8.81 0.12 -6.66
C MET A 182 8.07 -0.99 -5.92
N LEU A 183 8.63 -2.20 -5.91
CA LEU A 183 8.14 -3.35 -5.15
C LEU A 183 9.01 -3.57 -3.92
N ARG A 184 8.39 -3.59 -2.73
CA ARG A 184 9.09 -3.89 -1.47
C ARG A 184 9.11 -5.39 -1.14
N ASN A 185 8.05 -6.09 -1.54
CA ASN A 185 7.88 -7.50 -1.25
C ASN A 185 8.70 -8.39 -2.20
N ASP A 186 8.69 -9.68 -1.93
CA ASP A 186 9.22 -10.66 -2.87
C ASP A 186 8.46 -10.67 -4.19
N ASN A 187 9.15 -11.10 -5.24
CA ASN A 187 8.56 -11.24 -6.55
C ASN A 187 7.50 -12.38 -6.57
N PRO A 188 6.21 -12.07 -6.80
CA PRO A 188 5.14 -13.06 -6.76
C PRO A 188 5.27 -14.16 -7.83
N ALA A 189 6.02 -13.93 -8.91
CA ALA A 189 6.23 -14.89 -9.99
C ALA A 189 7.49 -15.77 -9.82
N ALA A 190 8.30 -15.56 -8.77
CA ALA A 190 9.63 -16.16 -8.65
C ALA A 190 9.64 -17.69 -8.65
N ARG A 191 8.66 -18.33 -7.99
CA ARG A 191 8.64 -19.79 -7.76
C ARG A 191 7.55 -20.54 -8.53
N ILE A 192 6.98 -19.92 -9.57
CA ILE A 192 5.96 -20.56 -10.40
C ILE A 192 6.64 -21.56 -11.34
N LYS A 193 6.17 -22.81 -11.31
CA LYS A 193 6.67 -23.92 -12.11
C LYS A 193 6.09 -23.81 -13.53
N LEU A 194 6.96 -23.76 -14.52
CA LEU A 194 6.57 -23.69 -15.93
C LEU A 194 6.13 -25.07 -16.44
N PHE A 195 5.24 -25.09 -17.44
CA PHE A 195 4.90 -26.32 -18.16
C PHE A 195 6.12 -26.85 -18.91
N LYS A 196 6.22 -28.17 -19.07
CA LYS A 196 7.21 -28.78 -19.97
C LYS A 196 6.93 -28.32 -21.41
N GLU A 197 7.92 -27.67 -22.01
CA GLU A 197 7.88 -27.27 -23.42
C GLU A 197 8.49 -28.41 -24.26
N GLN A 198 7.76 -28.86 -25.28
CA GLN A 198 8.36 -29.69 -26.32
C GLN A 198 9.00 -28.74 -27.34
N ARG A 199 10.30 -28.90 -27.56
CA ARG A 199 11.02 -28.13 -28.56
C ARG A 199 10.46 -28.53 -29.93
N ARG A 200 9.90 -27.57 -30.66
CA ARG A 200 9.52 -27.74 -32.06
C ARG A 200 10.76 -27.73 -32.94
#